data_AF-F4MVY0-F1
#
_entry.id   AF-F4MVY0-F1
#
_cell.length_a   1.000
_cell.length_b   1.000
_cell.length_c   1.000
_cell.angle_alpha   90.00
_cell.angle_beta   90.00
_cell.angle_gamma   90.00
#
_symmetry.space_group_name_H-M   'P 1'
#
loop_
_entity.id
_entity.type
_entity.pdbx_description
1 polymer ?
#
loop_
_entity_poly.entity_id
_entity_poly.type
_entity_poly.pdbx_seq_one_letter_code
_entity_poly.pdbx_strand_id
1 'polypeptide(L)' 'MNLTAVLTATTAWVRGISAKTVFSYIMRDPRFDNIPLILETVNPDIWAEEIAWLKSQAEI' A
#
# COMPACT_ATOMS: atom_id res chain seq x y z
N MET A 1 -9.60 -8.59 -2.64
CA MET A 1 -8.54 -7.72 -3.19
C MET A 1 -7.26 -8.54 -3.34
N ASN A 2 -6.86 -8.90 -4.58
CA ASN A 2 -5.63 -9.65 -4.85
C ASN A 2 -4.52 -8.66 -5.24
N LEU A 3 -3.48 -8.55 -4.42
CA LEU A 3 -2.29 -7.72 -4.67
C LEU A 3 -1.22 -8.61 -5.33
N THR A 4 -0.70 -8.23 -6.50
CA THR A 4 0.41 -8.91 -7.20
C THR A 4 1.40 -7.83 -7.67
N ALA A 5 2.68 -7.89 -7.32
CA ALA A 5 3.51 -6.67 -7.20
C ALA A 5 4.62 -6.43 -8.26
N VAL A 6 4.61 -5.25 -8.95
CA VAL A 6 5.68 -4.45 -9.65
C VAL A 6 5.39 -2.89 -9.77
N LEU A 7 5.86 -2.05 -8.83
CA LEU A 7 5.96 -0.56 -8.60
C LEU A 7 7.29 0.27 -8.34
N THR A 8 8.46 0.16 -8.99
CA THR A 8 9.78 0.65 -8.45
C THR A 8 9.84 2.03 -7.79
N ALA A 9 10.06 2.09 -6.47
CA ALA A 9 10.36 3.31 -5.72
C ALA A 9 11.77 3.29 -5.14
N THR A 10 12.66 4.16 -5.61
CA THR A 10 13.99 4.39 -5.05
C THR A 10 13.89 5.14 -3.72
N THR A 11 14.33 4.49 -2.66
CA THR A 11 14.46 4.93 -1.25
C THR A 11 13.18 5.43 -0.53
N ALA A 12 12.59 4.50 0.25
CA ALA A 12 11.93 4.67 1.56
C ALA A 12 11.01 5.89 1.84
N TRP A 13 9.68 5.76 1.70
CA TRP A 13 8.71 6.71 2.31
C TRP A 13 7.36 6.15 2.82
N VAL A 14 7.14 4.83 2.93
CA VAL A 14 5.88 4.32 3.54
C VAL A 14 5.72 4.72 5.03
N ARG A 15 6.79 5.22 5.67
CA ARG A 15 6.75 5.71 7.06
C ARG A 15 6.40 7.19 7.25
N GLY A 16 6.32 8.00 6.19
CA GLY A 16 5.93 9.41 6.30
C GLY A 16 4.44 9.58 6.63
N ILE A 17 4.10 10.44 7.59
CA ILE A 17 2.69 10.68 8.03
C ILE A 17 1.79 11.08 6.85
N SER A 18 2.33 11.86 5.89
CA SER A 18 1.61 12.28 4.69
C SER A 18 1.32 11.12 3.73
N ALA A 19 2.27 10.19 3.55
CA ALA A 19 2.08 9.02 2.70
C ALA A 19 0.99 8.10 3.26
N LYS A 20 0.97 7.89 4.58
CA LYS A 20 -0.03 7.05 5.24
C LYS A 20 -1.46 7.55 5.00
N THR A 21 -1.69 8.86 5.12
CA THR A 21 -3.02 9.44 4.86
C THR A 21 -3.48 9.24 3.42
N VAL A 22 -2.58 9.38 2.44
CA VAL A 22 -2.90 9.14 1.02
C VAL A 22 -3.26 7.68 0.78
N PHE A 23 -2.49 6.73 1.31
CA PHE A 23 -2.81 5.31 1.18
C PHE A 23 -4.12 4.95 1.88
N SER A 24 -4.38 5.48 3.07
CA SER A 24 -5.66 5.29 3.76
C SER A 24 -6.86 5.85 2.97
N TYR A 25 -6.66 6.88 2.15
CA TYR A 25 -7.70 7.41 1.26
C TYR A 25 -7.92 6.49 0.04
N ILE A 26 -6.84 6.07 -0.62
CA ILE A 26 -6.89 5.17 -1.78
C ILE A 26 -7.53 3.83 -1.41
N MET A 27 -7.13 3.25 -0.27
CA MET A 27 -7.62 1.94 0.19
C MET A 27 -9.12 1.92 0.54
N ARG A 28 -9.75 3.09 0.74
CA ARG A 28 -11.18 3.23 1.04
C ARG A 28 -12.01 3.71 -0.15
N ASP A 29 -11.37 4.01 -1.28
CA ASP A 29 -12.04 4.56 -2.43
C ASP A 29 -12.53 3.42 -3.35
N PRO A 30 -13.85 3.27 -3.53
CA PRO A 30 -14.44 2.12 -4.25
C PRO A 30 -14.05 2.08 -5.74
N ARG A 31 -13.50 3.17 -6.29
CA ARG A 31 -12.99 3.18 -7.67
C ARG A 31 -11.77 2.28 -7.86
N PHE A 32 -11.11 1.89 -6.77
CA PHE A 32 -9.97 0.97 -6.78
C PHE A 32 -10.37 -0.46 -6.41
N ASP A 33 -11.66 -0.72 -6.17
CA ASP A 33 -12.16 -2.07 -5.95
C ASP A 33 -11.95 -2.93 -7.20
N ASN A 34 -11.50 -4.17 -6.99
CA ASN A 34 -11.15 -5.12 -8.06
C ASN A 34 -10.00 -4.68 -8.98
N ILE A 35 -9.31 -3.58 -8.67
CA ILE A 35 -8.07 -3.19 -9.36
C ILE A 35 -6.88 -3.75 -8.56
N PRO A 36 -5.93 -4.47 -9.19
CA PRO A 36 -4.72 -4.91 -8.51
C PRO A 36 -3.84 -3.69 -8.20
N LEU A 37 -3.67 -3.40 -6.92
CA LEU A 37 -2.68 -2.43 -6.45
C LEU A 37 -1.34 -3.13 -6.23
N ILE A 38 -0.28 -2.35 -6.36
CA ILE A 38 1.07 -2.88 -6.39
C ILE A 38 1.96 -2.09 -5.43
N LEU A 39 2.61 -2.80 -4.52
CA LEU A 39 3.61 -2.23 -3.62
C LEU A 39 5.00 -2.58 -4.11
N GLU A 40 5.90 -1.60 -4.16
CA GLU A 40 7.29 -1.85 -4.56
C GLU A 40 8.16 -0.80 -3.89
N THR A 41 8.20 -0.96 -2.58
CA THR A 41 9.11 -0.26 -1.69
C THR A 41 10.50 -0.89 -1.80
N VAL A 42 11.53 -0.09 -1.56
CA VAL A 42 12.94 -0.56 -1.60
C VAL A 42 13.29 -1.70 -0.67
N ASN A 43 12.56 -1.86 0.43
CA ASN A 43 12.94 -2.78 1.48
C ASN A 43 11.98 -3.97 1.51
N PRO A 44 12.34 -5.08 0.85
CA PRO A 44 11.49 -6.26 0.81
C PRO A 44 11.31 -6.94 2.15
N ASP A 45 12.23 -6.72 3.11
CA ASP A 45 12.21 -7.37 4.43
C ASP A 45 10.95 -7.03 5.23
N ILE A 46 10.31 -5.88 4.95
CA ILE A 46 9.13 -5.39 5.67
C ILE A 46 7.83 -5.45 4.85
N TRP A 47 7.83 -6.04 3.66
CA TRP A 47 6.63 -6.08 2.81
C TRP A 47 5.43 -6.74 3.47
N ALA A 48 5.65 -7.80 4.25
CA ALA A 48 4.57 -8.47 4.97
C ALA A 48 3.84 -7.51 5.92
N GLU A 49 4.60 -6.66 6.63
CA GLU A 49 4.05 -5.65 7.54
C GLU A 49 3.34 -4.53 6.77
N GLU A 50 3.93 -4.05 5.68
CA GLU A 50 3.36 -2.97 4.85
C GLU A 50 2.05 -3.40 4.19
N ILE A 51 1.99 -4.63 3.66
CA ILE A 51 0.77 -5.20 3.07
C ILE A 51 -0.31 -5.38 4.13
N ALA A 52 0.04 -5.89 5.32
CA ALA A 52 -0.91 -6.04 6.42
C ALA A 52 -1.50 -4.69 6.84
N TRP A 53 -0.66 -3.67 6.96
CA TRP A 53 -1.11 -2.32 7.28
C TRP A 53 -2.01 -1.72 6.20
N LEU A 54 -1.67 -1.89 4.91
CA LEU A 54 -2.51 -1.42 3.80
C LEU A 54 -3.89 -2.08 3.84
N LYS A 55 -3.96 -3.40 3.99
CA LYS A 55 -5.22 -4.14 4.11
C LYS A 55 -6.06 -3.64 5.29
N SER A 56 -5.44 -3.36 6.43
CA SER A 56 -6.15 -2.84 7.60
C SER A 56 -6.74 -1.44 7.38
N GLN A 57 -6.33 -0.69 6.35
CA GLN A 57 -6.95 0.59 6.02
C GLN A 57 -8.29 0.44 5.29
N ALA A 58 -8.53 -0.70 4.62
CA ALA A 58 -9.76 -0.98 3.86
C ALA A 58 -10.86 -1.62 4.72
N GLU A 59 -10.51 -2.19 5.89
CA GLU A 59 -11.46 -2.86 6.80
C GLU A 59 -12.12 -1.91 7.81
N ILE A 60 -11.86 -0.60 7.73
CA ILE A 60 -12.32 0.44 8.67
C ILE A 60 -13.30 1.40 8.01
#